data_AF-A0A440A1U0-F1
#
_entry.id   AF-A0A440A1U0-F1
#
_cell.length_a   1.000
_cell.length_b   1.000
_cell.length_c   1.000
_cell.angle_alpha   90.00
_cell.angle_beta   90.00
_cell.angle_gamma   90.00
#
_symmetry.space_group_name_H-M   'P 1'
#
loop_
_entity.id
_entity.type
_entity.pdbx_description
1 polymer ?
#
loop_
_entity_poly.entity_id
_entity_poly.type
_entity_poly.pdbx_seq_one_letter_code
_entity_poly.pdbx_strand_id
1 'polypeptide(L)'
;MSVETALAQLLRMIHGRALNLATLPDDERDLHYDRIRLSCCGAAEQIGQSPDKAAITANSVVEFTRAMVGIIETGRGASAERSANRPRGESSKVWPGRPH
;
A
#
# COMPACT_ATOMS: atom_id res chain seq x y z
N MET A 1 22.04 0.32 13.77
CA MET A 1 20.74 -0.06 13.18
C MET A 1 20.93 -1.46 12.60
N SER A 2 20.06 -2.43 12.90
CA SER A 2 20.19 -3.77 12.31
C SER A 2 19.66 -3.80 10.88
N VAL A 3 20.08 -4.78 10.08
CA VAL A 3 19.62 -4.94 8.69
C VAL A 3 18.11 -5.18 8.66
N GLU A 4 17.59 -5.98 9.59
CA GLU A 4 16.16 -6.30 9.71
C GLU A 4 15.36 -5.04 10.05
N THR A 5 15.89 -4.19 10.92
CA THR A 5 15.26 -2.91 11.28
C THR A 5 15.19 -1.97 10.10
N ALA A 6 16.28 -1.87 9.31
CA ALA A 6 16.32 -1.05 8.11
C ALA A 6 15.33 -1.58 7.04
N LEU A 7 15.29 -2.89 6.82
CA LEU A 7 14.35 -3.51 5.89
C LEU A 7 12.90 -3.28 6.31
N ALA A 8 12.58 -3.46 7.60
CA ALA A 8 11.23 -3.20 8.10
C ALA A 8 10.81 -1.74 7.92
N GLN A 9 11.73 -0.79 8.12
CA GLN A 9 11.47 0.63 7.88
C GLN A 9 11.23 0.92 6.40
N LEU A 10 12.05 0.37 5.50
CA LEU A 10 11.87 0.49 4.05
C LEU A 10 10.51 -0.04 3.63
N LEU A 11 10.14 -1.26 4.06
CA LEU A 11 8.83 -1.86 3.76
C LEU A 11 7.68 -0.98 4.26
N ARG A 12 7.79 -0.43 5.47
CA ARG A 12 6.76 0.46 6.04
C ARG A 12 6.62 1.76 5.24
N MET A 13 7.73 2.33 4.78
CA MET A 13 7.71 3.53 3.94
C MET A 13 7.04 3.26 2.58
N ILE A 14 7.39 2.15 1.93
CA ILE A 14 6.79 1.82 0.62
C ILE A 14 5.30 1.48 0.79
N HIS A 15 4.93 0.73 1.83
CA HIS A 15 3.52 0.44 2.13
C HIS A 15 2.70 1.72 2.38
N GLY A 16 3.24 2.69 3.11
CA GLY A 16 2.59 3.99 3.32
C GLY A 16 2.37 4.76 2.01
N ARG A 17 3.34 4.72 1.09
CA ARG A 17 3.18 5.28 -0.26
C ARG A 17 2.09 4.55 -1.04
N ALA A 18 2.10 3.21 -1.03
CA ALA A 18 1.10 2.40 -1.72
C ALA A 18 -0.32 2.66 -1.21
N LEU A 19 -0.51 2.84 0.10
CA LEU A 19 -1.82 3.22 0.67
C LEU A 19 -2.37 4.54 0.10
N ASN A 20 -1.50 5.54 -0.06
CA ASN A 20 -1.86 6.82 -0.65
C ASN A 20 -2.11 6.71 -2.17
N LEU A 21 -1.33 5.88 -2.87
CA LEU A 21 -1.55 5.67 -4.31
C LEU A 21 -2.86 4.94 -4.60
N ALA A 22 -3.21 3.96 -3.76
CA ALA A 22 -4.47 3.20 -3.88
C ALA A 22 -5.73 4.06 -3.66
N THR A 23 -5.61 5.36 -3.34
CA THR A 23 -6.75 6.29 -3.31
C THR A 23 -6.89 7.10 -4.60
N LEU A 24 -5.89 7.08 -5.47
CA LEU A 24 -5.89 7.83 -6.73
C LEU A 24 -6.43 6.96 -7.89
N PRO A 25 -7.03 7.56 -8.94
CA PRO A 25 -7.28 6.88 -10.22
C PRO A 25 -6.00 6.35 -10.86
N ASP A 26 -6.10 5.28 -11.67
CA ASP A 26 -4.93 4.63 -12.29
C ASP A 26 -4.09 5.57 -13.17
N ASP A 27 -4.75 6.42 -13.95
CA ASP A 27 -4.13 7.39 -14.86
C ASP A 27 -3.33 8.48 -14.14
N GLU A 28 -3.65 8.75 -12.87
CA GLU A 28 -2.93 9.73 -12.05
C GLU A 28 -1.70 9.14 -11.35
N ARG A 29 -1.61 7.80 -11.23
CA ARG A 29 -0.54 7.13 -10.46
C ARG A 29 0.81 7.14 -11.16
N ASP A 30 0.84 7.20 -12.48
CA ASP A 30 2.09 7.07 -13.27
C ASP A 30 3.13 8.11 -12.90
N LEU A 31 2.72 9.37 -12.71
CA LEU A 31 3.60 10.46 -12.25
C LEU A 31 4.22 10.18 -10.88
N HIS A 32 3.52 9.44 -10.01
CA HIS A 32 4.05 9.06 -8.71
C HIS A 32 5.04 7.91 -8.81
N TYR A 33 4.78 6.93 -9.66
CA TYR A 33 5.74 5.85 -9.94
C TYR A 33 7.04 6.39 -10.53
N ASP A 34 6.96 7.37 -11.43
CA ASP A 34 8.15 8.03 -11.98
C ASP A 34 8.94 8.78 -10.91
N ARG A 35 8.28 9.49 -10.00
CA ARG A 35 8.95 10.14 -8.86
C ARG A 35 9.63 9.13 -7.93
N ILE A 36 8.99 7.98 -7.68
CA ILE A 36 9.61 6.88 -6.91
C ILE A 36 10.85 6.37 -7.62
N ARG A 37 10.76 6.12 -8.94
CA ARG A 37 11.88 5.67 -9.76
C ARG A 37 13.07 6.62 -9.69
N LEU A 38 12.85 7.91 -9.94
CA LEU A 38 13.89 8.94 -9.90
C LEU A 38 14.57 9.03 -8.51
N SER A 39 13.76 9.03 -7.45
CA SER A 39 14.29 9.07 -6.08
C SER A 39 15.11 7.81 -5.75
N CYS A 40 14.69 6.63 -6.23
CA CYS A 40 15.41 5.39 -6.01
C CYS A 40 16.70 5.32 -6.82
N CYS A 41 16.72 5.78 -8.07
CA CYS A 41 17.95 5.86 -8.85
C CYS A 41 18.99 6.72 -8.11
N GLY A 42 18.60 7.94 -7.72
CA GLY A 42 19.50 8.85 -7.00
C GLY A 42 20.03 8.25 -5.69
N ALA A 43 19.17 7.58 -4.92
CA ALA A 43 19.59 6.91 -3.68
C ALA A 43 20.52 5.70 -3.95
N ALA A 44 20.25 4.92 -5.00
CA ALA A 44 21.06 3.76 -5.37
C ALA A 44 22.46 4.17 -5.88
N GLU A 45 22.54 5.25 -6.65
CA GLU A 45 23.82 5.82 -7.08
C GLU A 45 24.63 6.37 -5.90
N GLN A 46 23.98 7.03 -4.93
CA GLN A 46 24.65 7.53 -3.72
C GLN A 46 25.29 6.44 -2.87
N ILE A 47 24.78 5.20 -2.94
CA ILE A 47 25.38 4.04 -2.26
C ILE A 47 26.35 3.26 -3.16
N GLY A 48 26.73 3.81 -4.31
CA GLY A 48 27.78 3.29 -5.18
C GLY A 48 27.33 2.37 -6.32
N GLN A 49 26.02 2.26 -6.59
CA GLN A 49 25.57 1.55 -7.79
C GLN A 49 25.90 2.35 -9.06
N SER A 50 26.23 1.65 -10.15
CA SER A 50 26.29 2.28 -11.48
C SER A 50 24.90 2.70 -11.94
N PRO A 51 24.77 3.68 -12.86
CA PRO A 51 23.47 4.14 -13.35
C PRO A 51 22.56 3.00 -13.85
N ASP A 52 23.12 2.02 -14.58
CA ASP A 52 22.34 0.87 -15.07
C ASP A 52 21.81 0.00 -13.92
N LYS A 53 22.62 -0.25 -12.88
CA LYS A 53 22.21 -1.03 -11.71
C LYS A 53 21.19 -0.25 -10.87
N ALA A 54 21.38 1.07 -10.74
CA ALA A 54 20.46 1.96 -10.06
C ALA A 54 19.08 1.96 -10.74
N ALA A 55 19.05 2.00 -12.07
CA ALA A 55 17.81 1.91 -12.85
C ALA A 55 17.10 0.56 -12.63
N ILE A 56 17.82 -0.56 -12.62
CA ILE A 56 17.25 -1.88 -12.33
C ILE A 56 16.65 -1.93 -10.92
N THR A 57 17.39 -1.43 -9.92
CA THR A 57 16.92 -1.35 -8.53
C THR A 57 15.65 -0.50 -8.42
N ALA A 58 15.66 0.68 -9.03
CA ALA A 58 14.51 1.58 -9.01
C ALA A 58 13.27 0.98 -9.67
N ASN A 59 13.43 0.32 -10.81
CA ASN A 59 12.32 -0.37 -11.48
C ASN A 59 11.73 -1.47 -10.59
N SER A 60 12.58 -2.24 -9.90
CA SER A 60 12.13 -3.29 -8.99
C SER A 60 11.31 -2.73 -7.81
N VAL A 61 11.73 -1.58 -7.27
CA VAL A 61 10.99 -0.89 -6.20
C VAL A 61 9.64 -0.35 -6.70
N VAL A 62 9.59 0.17 -7.93
CA VAL A 62 8.33 0.62 -8.54
C VAL A 62 7.37 -0.55 -8.76
N GLU A 63 7.83 -1.65 -9.33
CA GLU A 63 7.01 -2.86 -9.54
C GLU A 63 6.49 -3.43 -8.22
N PHE A 64 7.34 -3.46 -7.18
CA PHE A 64 6.91 -3.87 -5.85
C PHE A 64 5.84 -2.92 -5.28
N THR A 65 5.96 -1.62 -5.53
CA THR A 65 4.96 -0.63 -5.12
C THR A 65 3.63 -0.85 -5.88
N ARG A 66 3.68 -1.09 -7.20
CA ARG A 66 2.50 -1.41 -8.03
C ARG A 66 1.77 -2.65 -7.52
N ALA A 67 2.51 -3.72 -7.25
CA ALA A 67 1.96 -4.95 -6.70
C ALA A 67 1.26 -4.70 -5.34
N MET A 68 1.86 -3.91 -4.45
CA MET A 68 1.22 -3.56 -3.18
C MET A 68 -0.06 -2.74 -3.35
N VAL A 69 -0.10 -1.80 -4.30
CA VAL A 69 -1.32 -1.04 -4.62
C VAL A 69 -2.43 -2.00 -5.05
N GLY A 70 -2.17 -2.92 -5.98
CA GLY A 70 -3.16 -3.90 -6.42
C GLY A 70 -3.69 -4.80 -5.29
N ILE A 71 -2.81 -5.20 -4.35
CA ILE A 71 -3.23 -5.95 -3.15
C ILE A 71 -4.16 -5.11 -2.27
N ILE A 72 -3.83 -3.84 -2.02
CA ILE A 72 -4.63 -2.93 -1.19
C ILE A 72 -6.00 -2.71 -1.82
N GLU A 73 -6.07 -2.49 -3.13
CA GLU A 73 -7.32 -2.28 -3.87
C GLU A 73 -8.22 -3.52 -3.82
N THR A 74 -7.64 -4.70 -4.07
CA THR A 74 -8.36 -5.97 -3.97
C THR A 74 -8.95 -6.15 -2.57
N GLY A 75 -8.19 -5.83 -1.52
CA GLY A 75 -8.68 -5.88 -0.14
C GLY A 75 -9.81 -4.89 0.18
N ARG A 76 -9.78 -3.68 -0.41
CA ARG A 76 -10.87 -2.69 -0.27
C ARG A 76 -12.13 -3.14 -0.99
N GLY A 77 -12.02 -3.65 -2.21
CA GLY A 77 -13.15 -4.16 -3.00
C GLY A 77 -13.89 -5.28 -2.27
N ALA A 78 -13.16 -6.30 -1.80
CA ALA A 78 -13.74 -7.41 -1.04
C ALA A 78 -14.42 -6.97 0.27
N SER A 79 -13.91 -5.92 0.91
CA SER A 79 -14.51 -5.37 2.14
C SER A 79 -15.80 -4.58 1.84
N ALA A 80 -15.84 -3.84 0.74
CA ALA A 80 -17.03 -3.11 0.29
C ALA A 80 -18.16 -4.07 -0.10
N GLU A 81 -17.86 -5.12 -0.86
CA GLU A 81 -18.82 -6.16 -1.22
C GLU A 81 -19.38 -6.87 0.01
N ARG A 82 -18.51 -7.22 0.98
CA ARG A 82 -18.94 -7.85 2.24
C ARG A 82 -19.82 -6.93 3.09
N SER A 83 -19.57 -5.62 3.06
CA SER A 83 -20.39 -4.62 3.76
C SER A 83 -21.76 -4.44 3.07
N ALA A 84 -21.79 -4.39 1.74
CA ALA A 84 -23.02 -4.29 0.95
C ALA A 84 -23.91 -5.53 1.07
N ASN A 85 -23.31 -6.72 1.20
CA ASN A 85 -24.01 -7.99 1.41
C ASN A 85 -24.36 -8.29 2.87
N ARG A 86 -24.06 -7.39 3.82
CA ARG A 86 -24.52 -7.59 5.20
C ARG A 86 -26.05 -7.38 5.22
N PRO A 87 -26.86 -8.38 5.61
CA PRO A 87 -28.29 -8.17 5.71
C PRO A 87 -28.50 -7.03 6.71
N ARG A 88 -29.34 -6.06 6.32
CA ARG A 88 -29.79 -4.95 7.14
C ARG A 88 -30.70 -5.49 8.25
N GLY A 89 -30.12 -6.29 9.14
CA GLY A 89 -30.79 -6.94 10.25
C GLY A 89 -31.11 -5.91 11.31
N GLU A 90 -32.33 -5.36 11.19
CA GLU A 90 -33.24 -4.99 12.28
C GLU A 90 -32.58 -4.72 13.64
N SER A 91 -32.39 -3.43 13.93
CA SER A 91 -32.29 -2.95 15.30
C SER A 91 -33.68 -3.01 15.95
N SER A 92 -34.15 -4.23 16.24
CA SER A 92 -35.36 -4.44 17.05
C SER A 92 -34.95 -4.53 18.51
N LYS A 93 -35.31 -3.48 19.24
CA LYS A 93 -35.25 -3.39 20.70
C LYS A 93 -36.02 -4.56 21.33
N VAL A 94 -35.40 -5.37 22.17
CA VAL A 94 -36.00 -5.95 23.40
C VAL A 94 -34.88 -6.35 24.36
N TRP A 95 -34.86 -5.73 25.55
CA TRP A 95 -34.14 -6.25 26.71
C TRP A 95 -35.15 -7.04 27.56
N PRO A 96 -34.94 -8.34 27.86
CA PRO A 96 -35.74 -9.02 28.86
C PRO A 96 -35.00 -9.08 30.20
N GLY A 97 -35.59 -8.40 31.19
CA GLY A 97 -35.77 -8.87 32.57
C GLY A 97 -34.54 -9.06 33.48
N ARG A 98 -34.42 -8.19 34.49
CA ARG A 98 -33.88 -8.58 35.81
C ARG A 98 -35.05 -8.75 36.77
N PRO A 99 -35.16 -9.84 37.54
CA PRO A 99 -36.03 -9.88 38.71
C PRO A 99 -35.33 -9.28 39.93
N HIS A 100 -36.15 -8.72 40.82
CA HIS A 100 -35.82 -8.08 42.10
C HIS A 100 -35.28 -9.07 43.15
#